data_AF-W2P887-F1
#
_entry.id   AF-W2P887-F1
#
_cell.length_a   1.000
_cell.length_b   1.000
_cell.length_c   1.000
_cell.angle_alpha   90.00
_cell.angle_beta   90.00
_cell.angle_gamma   90.00
#
_symmetry.space_group_name_H-M   'P 1'
#
loop_
_entity.id
_entity.type
_entity.pdbx_description
1 polymer ?
#
loop_
_entity_poly.entity_id
_entity_poly.type
_entity_poly.pdbx_seq_one_letter_code
_entity_poly.pdbx_strand_id
1 'polypeptide(L)'
;MIRRPKNTNKAKFKALDRGAKTVVAAAAAVGVNRSTWYRRKKQEATIKVAAHNTATIFYTSRTTKILLDWIVEMRKNRYLCVSMACMLIMLARYDPERAKYRTRLGNLAFLKRFLKRNRLTVRRITQKGRKKRSDMEIWQPSVDGCRLLILDSLKVNRMASLRAVLGKCCTQLQFVSSGITGLGQPMDVAVMKPFKDAFPYVCI
;
A
#
# COMPACT_ATOMS: atom_id res chain seq x y z
N MET A 1 -14.97 -4.92 0.26
CA MET A 1 -14.91 -6.21 1.01
C MET A 1 -13.49 -6.80 1.02
N ILE A 2 -12.79 -6.76 2.16
CA ILE A 2 -11.51 -7.45 2.33
C ILE A 2 -11.79 -8.96 2.41
N ARG A 3 -11.60 -9.71 1.32
CA ARG A 3 -11.62 -11.19 1.39
C ARG A 3 -10.50 -11.65 2.33
N ARG A 4 -10.87 -12.10 3.53
CA ARG A 4 -9.98 -12.82 4.46
C ARG A 4 -9.49 -14.09 3.74
N PRO A 5 -8.21 -14.46 3.84
CA PRO A 5 -7.73 -15.73 3.29
C PRO A 5 -8.58 -16.84 3.92
N LYS A 6 -9.24 -17.66 3.10
CA LYS A 6 -9.98 -18.81 3.62
C LYS A 6 -8.95 -19.71 4.30
N ASN A 7 -8.95 -19.73 5.63
CA ASN A 7 -8.05 -20.54 6.45
C ASN A 7 -8.52 -22.02 6.46
N THR A 8 -8.88 -22.51 5.28
CA THR A 8 -9.58 -23.76 5.04
C THR A 8 -8.72 -24.95 5.44
N ASN A 9 -7.39 -24.86 5.28
CA ASN A 9 -6.48 -25.94 5.65
C ASN A 9 -6.29 -26.03 7.17
N LYS A 10 -6.22 -24.90 7.89
CA LYS A 10 -6.19 -24.92 9.36
C LYS A 10 -7.50 -25.42 9.95
N ALA A 11 -8.64 -25.06 9.34
CA ALA A 11 -9.94 -25.61 9.73
C ALA A 11 -10.06 -27.11 9.45
N LYS A 12 -9.56 -27.59 8.29
CA LYS A 12 -9.49 -29.03 7.96
C LYS A 12 -8.58 -29.79 8.94
N PHE A 13 -7.43 -29.23 9.29
CA PHE A 13 -6.50 -29.84 10.23
C PHE A 13 -7.10 -29.93 11.64
N LYS A 14 -7.67 -28.84 12.15
CA LYS A 14 -8.40 -28.83 13.44
C LYS A 14 -9.56 -29.81 13.47
N ALA A 15 -10.20 -30.06 12.33
CA ALA A 15 -11.27 -31.04 12.25
C ALA A 15 -10.74 -32.48 12.38
N LEU A 16 -9.60 -32.80 11.73
CA LEU A 16 -8.94 -34.11 11.80
C LEU A 16 -8.45 -34.46 13.21
N ASP A 17 -8.02 -33.45 13.97
CA ASP A 17 -7.54 -33.58 15.35
C ASP A 17 -8.63 -33.99 16.37
N ARG A 18 -9.91 -33.93 16.00
CA ARG A 18 -11.06 -34.22 16.90
C ARG A 18 -11.27 -35.70 17.23
N GLY A 19 -10.32 -36.59 16.92
CA GLY A 19 -10.24 -37.94 17.52
C GLY A 19 -11.51 -38.80 17.44
N ALA A 20 -12.31 -38.69 16.38
CA ALA A 20 -13.54 -39.48 16.25
C ALA A 20 -13.23 -40.94 15.86
N LYS A 21 -13.84 -41.90 16.58
CA LYS A 21 -13.60 -43.36 16.45
C LYS A 21 -14.01 -43.93 15.08
N THR A 22 -14.98 -43.33 14.38
CA THR A 22 -15.47 -43.82 13.07
C THR A 22 -15.54 -42.70 12.03
N VAL A 23 -15.33 -43.07 10.75
CA VAL A 23 -15.36 -42.14 9.59
C VAL A 23 -16.73 -41.45 9.45
N VAL A 24 -17.82 -42.15 9.79
CA VAL A 24 -19.19 -41.63 9.67
C VAL A 24 -19.47 -40.55 10.72
N ALA A 25 -19.12 -40.81 11.98
CA ALA A 25 -19.28 -39.83 13.07
C ALA A 25 -18.41 -38.58 12.84
N ALA A 26 -17.18 -38.78 12.37
CA ALA A 26 -16.25 -37.70 12.05
C ALA A 26 -16.74 -36.81 10.89
N ALA A 27 -17.33 -37.43 9.86
CA ALA A 27 -17.90 -36.75 8.71
C ALA A 27 -19.14 -35.92 9.09
N ALA A 28 -20.03 -36.49 9.90
CA ALA A 28 -21.22 -35.82 10.44
C ALA A 28 -20.85 -34.61 11.33
N ALA A 29 -19.88 -34.76 12.22
CA ALA A 29 -19.43 -33.70 13.14
C ALA A 29 -18.84 -32.45 12.43
N VAL A 30 -18.45 -32.58 11.16
CA VAL A 30 -17.86 -31.51 10.36
C VAL A 30 -18.81 -31.05 9.25
N GLY A 31 -19.96 -31.71 9.09
CA GLY A 31 -20.95 -31.41 8.04
C GLY A 31 -20.44 -31.72 6.63
N VAL A 32 -19.68 -32.81 6.46
CA VAL A 32 -19.04 -33.17 5.20
C VAL A 32 -19.36 -34.63 4.84
N ASN A 33 -19.49 -34.95 3.55
CA ASN A 33 -19.71 -36.33 3.10
C ASN A 33 -18.55 -37.27 3.52
N ARG A 34 -18.89 -38.53 3.83
CA ARG A 34 -17.95 -39.62 4.18
C ARG A 34 -16.76 -39.73 3.21
N SER A 35 -16.99 -39.64 1.91
CA SER A 35 -15.94 -39.74 0.88
C SER A 35 -14.93 -38.60 0.97
N THR A 36 -15.41 -37.39 1.28
CA THR A 36 -14.57 -36.21 1.43
C THR A 36 -13.77 -36.26 2.73
N TRP A 37 -14.35 -36.82 3.80
CA TRP A 37 -13.62 -37.08 5.05
C TRP A 37 -12.50 -38.12 4.84
N TYR A 38 -12.79 -39.23 4.16
CA TYR A 38 -11.81 -40.25 3.82
C TYR A 38 -10.62 -39.67 3.04
N ARG A 39 -10.89 -38.87 2.01
CA ARG A 39 -9.84 -38.19 1.22
C ARG A 39 -8.99 -37.23 2.08
N ARG A 40 -9.61 -36.51 3.03
CA ARG A 40 -8.88 -35.62 3.95
C ARG A 40 -7.98 -36.41 4.89
N LYS A 41 -8.47 -37.52 5.45
CA LYS A 41 -7.68 -38.40 6.32
C LYS A 41 -6.47 -39.00 5.58
N LYS A 42 -6.67 -39.45 4.34
CA LYS A 42 -5.57 -39.95 3.48
C LYS A 42 -4.48 -38.88 3.21
N GLN A 43 -4.85 -37.60 3.21
CA GLN A 43 -3.95 -36.47 2.95
C GLN A 43 -3.56 -35.71 4.22
N GLU A 44 -3.68 -36.32 5.39
CA GLU A 44 -3.51 -35.66 6.69
C GLU A 44 -2.14 -35.00 6.84
N ALA A 45 -1.06 -35.71 6.52
CA ALA A 45 0.31 -35.17 6.59
C ALA A 45 0.47 -33.93 5.68
N THR A 46 -0.05 -34.00 4.45
CA THR A 46 -0.02 -32.88 3.50
C THR A 46 -0.87 -31.70 3.99
N ILE A 47 -2.03 -31.97 4.59
CA ILE A 47 -2.91 -30.95 5.17
C ILE A 47 -2.25 -30.29 6.39
N LYS A 48 -1.54 -31.06 7.23
CA LYS A 48 -0.78 -30.54 8.38
C LYS A 48 0.33 -29.59 7.93
N VAL A 49 1.14 -30.03 6.96
CA VAL A 49 2.19 -29.20 6.35
C VAL A 49 1.58 -27.94 5.72
N ALA A 50 0.50 -28.06 4.94
CA ALA A 50 -0.15 -26.93 4.28
C ALA A 50 -0.98 -26.03 5.22
N ALA A 51 -1.38 -26.51 6.40
CA ALA A 51 -2.03 -25.72 7.43
C ALA A 51 -1.02 -24.83 8.17
N HIS A 52 0.21 -25.33 8.34
CA HIS A 52 1.32 -24.57 8.91
C HIS A 52 1.95 -23.63 7.86
N ASN A 53 2.16 -24.12 6.65
CA ASN A 53 2.64 -23.36 5.49
C ASN A 53 1.50 -22.55 4.86
N THR A 54 1.14 -21.45 5.52
CA THR A 54 0.08 -20.58 5.01
C THR A 54 0.59 -19.85 3.76
N ALA A 55 0.05 -20.21 2.59
CA ALA A 55 0.12 -19.45 1.33
C ALA A 55 1.47 -19.34 0.57
N THR A 56 2.50 -20.08 0.94
CA THR A 56 3.84 -19.90 0.32
C THR A 56 4.01 -20.56 -1.06
N ILE A 57 3.20 -21.58 -1.41
CA ILE A 57 3.58 -22.55 -2.46
C ILE A 57 3.01 -22.24 -3.86
N PHE A 58 2.17 -21.21 -4.05
CA PHE A 58 1.54 -21.02 -5.38
C PHE A 58 2.38 -20.23 -6.38
N TYR A 59 3.44 -19.56 -5.93
CA TYR A 59 4.42 -18.91 -6.81
C TYR A 59 5.80 -19.06 -6.17
N THR A 60 6.33 -20.27 -6.22
CA THR A 60 7.76 -20.56 -6.02
C THR A 60 8.44 -20.74 -7.38
N SER A 61 7.99 -20.02 -8.41
CA SER A 61 8.84 -19.90 -9.60
C SER A 61 10.07 -19.10 -9.20
N ARG A 62 11.25 -19.50 -9.70
CA ARG A 62 12.52 -18.80 -9.45
C ARG A 62 12.38 -17.28 -9.60
N THR A 63 11.62 -16.84 -10.61
CA THR A 63 11.32 -15.44 -10.92
C THR A 63 10.59 -14.70 -9.79
N THR A 64 9.60 -15.33 -9.17
CA THR A 64 8.84 -14.72 -8.07
C THR A 64 9.63 -14.60 -6.76
N LYS A 65 10.59 -15.52 -6.54
CA LYS A 65 11.51 -15.43 -5.39
C LYS A 65 12.50 -14.28 -5.58
N ILE A 66 13.12 -14.18 -6.76
CA ILE A 66 14.03 -13.09 -7.11
C ILE A 66 13.35 -11.73 -6.98
N LEU A 67 12.10 -11.61 -7.45
CA LEU A 67 11.33 -10.37 -7.32
C LEU A 67 11.04 -10.02 -5.85
N LEU A 68 10.78 -11.02 -4.99
CA LEU A 68 10.56 -10.80 -3.57
C LEU A 68 11.83 -10.30 -2.88
N ASP A 69 12.96 -10.96 -3.13
CA ASP A 69 14.26 -10.62 -2.55
C ASP A 69 14.66 -9.20 -2.93
N TRP A 70 14.52 -8.84 -4.21
CA TRP A 70 14.76 -7.49 -4.70
C TRP A 70 13.86 -6.43 -4.03
N ILE A 71 12.57 -6.72 -3.85
CA ILE A 71 11.66 -5.78 -3.14
C ILE A 71 12.09 -5.60 -1.68
N VAL A 72 12.49 -6.67 -1.01
CA VAL A 72 12.95 -6.63 0.39
C VAL A 72 14.23 -5.81 0.50
N GLU A 73 15.19 -6.03 -0.40
CA GLU A 73 16.45 -5.29 -0.47
C GLU A 73 16.21 -3.79 -0.71
N MET A 74 15.40 -3.43 -1.70
CA MET A 74 15.06 -2.03 -1.97
C MET A 74 14.35 -1.35 -0.79
N ARG A 75 13.55 -2.12 -0.02
CA ARG A 75 12.88 -1.62 1.19
C ARG A 75 13.81 -1.52 2.39
N LYS A 76 14.87 -2.35 2.48
CA LYS A 76 15.91 -2.23 3.53
C LYS A 76 16.62 -0.88 3.44
N ASN A 77 16.84 -0.39 2.22
CA ASN A 77 17.50 0.90 2.01
C ASN A 77 16.65 2.13 2.37
N ARG A 78 15.41 1.96 2.88
CA ARG A 78 14.43 2.94 3.45
C ARG A 78 14.16 4.25 2.68
N TYR A 79 14.93 4.60 1.66
CA TYR A 79 14.84 5.82 0.87
C TYR A 79 13.85 5.70 -0.29
N LEU A 80 13.72 4.51 -0.87
CA LEU A 80 12.90 4.29 -2.06
C LEU A 80 11.69 3.41 -1.73
N CYS A 81 10.52 4.03 -1.78
CA CYS A 81 9.26 3.32 -1.85
C CYS A 81 9.16 2.65 -3.22
N VAL A 82 9.21 1.32 -3.25
CA VAL A 82 9.07 0.55 -4.49
C VAL A 82 7.66 0.75 -5.05
N SER A 83 7.54 1.51 -6.14
CA SER A 83 6.27 1.80 -6.81
C SER A 83 5.77 0.62 -7.64
N MET A 84 4.47 0.60 -7.96
CA MET A 84 3.90 -0.43 -8.85
C MET A 84 4.52 -0.39 -10.26
N ALA A 85 4.90 0.80 -10.74
CA ALA A 85 5.57 0.96 -12.02
C ALA A 85 7.00 0.37 -11.99
N CYS A 86 7.74 0.60 -10.91
CA CYS A 86 9.06 0.01 -10.71
C CYS A 86 8.99 -1.52 -10.65
N MET A 87 7.99 -2.07 -9.93
CA MET A 87 7.75 -3.52 -9.91
C MET A 87 7.37 -4.10 -11.28
N LEU A 88 6.68 -3.34 -12.14
CA LEU A 88 6.37 -3.78 -13.51
C LEU A 88 7.64 -3.88 -14.36
N ILE A 89 8.54 -2.89 -14.25
CA ILE A 89 9.83 -2.90 -14.97
C ILE A 89 10.66 -4.10 -14.51
N MET A 90 10.74 -4.34 -13.20
CA MET A 90 11.47 -5.49 -12.67
C MET A 90 10.81 -6.83 -13.04
N LEU A 91 9.48 -6.88 -13.10
CA LEU A 91 8.77 -8.07 -13.59
C LEU A 91 9.13 -8.35 -15.05
N ALA A 92 9.18 -7.33 -15.92
CA ALA A 92 9.60 -7.48 -17.31
C ALA A 92 11.08 -7.90 -17.43
N ARG A 93 11.94 -7.47 -16.51
CA ARG A 93 13.35 -7.88 -16.46
C ARG A 93 13.52 -9.34 -16.04
N TYR A 94 12.73 -9.82 -15.08
CA TYR A 94 12.88 -11.17 -14.53
C TYR A 94 12.01 -12.23 -15.22
N ASP A 95 10.93 -11.83 -15.87
CA ASP A 95 9.98 -12.70 -16.57
C ASP A 95 9.40 -11.96 -17.80
N PRO A 96 10.21 -11.79 -18.87
CA PRO A 96 9.83 -11.02 -20.05
C PRO A 96 8.65 -11.67 -20.80
N GLU A 97 8.59 -13.00 -20.86
CA GLU A 97 7.52 -13.74 -21.52
C GLU A 97 6.16 -13.47 -20.87
N ARG A 98 6.09 -13.53 -19.55
CA ARG A 98 4.87 -13.17 -18.82
C ARG A 98 4.48 -11.71 -19.03
N ALA A 99 5.47 -10.82 -18.98
CA ALA A 99 5.23 -9.40 -19.14
C ALA A 99 4.68 -9.07 -20.54
N LYS A 100 5.15 -9.77 -21.58
CA LYS A 100 4.72 -9.64 -22.98
C LYS A 100 3.35 -10.26 -23.23
N TYR A 101 3.08 -11.46 -22.73
CA TYR A 101 1.83 -12.18 -22.99
C TYR A 101 0.62 -11.61 -22.23
N ARG A 102 0.86 -10.88 -21.12
CA ARG A 102 -0.21 -10.31 -20.30
C ARG A 102 -0.33 -8.81 -20.49
N THR A 103 -1.56 -8.31 -20.53
CA THR A 103 -1.82 -6.87 -20.54
C THR A 103 -1.25 -6.17 -19.30
N ARG A 104 -0.94 -4.87 -19.43
CA ARG A 104 -0.43 -4.04 -18.32
C ARG A 104 -1.34 -4.13 -17.08
N LEU A 105 -2.66 -4.12 -17.27
CA LEU A 105 -3.63 -4.30 -16.19
C LEU A 105 -3.56 -5.69 -15.56
N GLY A 106 -3.37 -6.74 -16.37
CA GLY A 106 -3.15 -8.11 -15.90
C GLY A 106 -1.90 -8.24 -15.03
N ASN A 107 -0.80 -7.61 -15.44
CA ASN A 107 0.45 -7.59 -14.68
C ASN A 107 0.31 -6.78 -13.38
N LEU A 108 -0.38 -5.64 -13.40
CA LEU A 108 -0.69 -4.89 -12.18
C LEU A 108 -1.57 -5.68 -11.21
N ALA A 109 -2.57 -6.40 -11.70
CA ALA A 109 -3.42 -7.25 -10.88
C ALA A 109 -2.63 -8.42 -10.28
N PHE A 110 -1.68 -8.99 -11.03
CA PHE A 110 -0.73 -9.97 -10.49
C PHE A 110 0.13 -9.37 -9.38
N LEU A 111 0.76 -8.23 -9.59
CA LEU A 111 1.61 -7.57 -8.59
C LEU A 111 0.84 -7.18 -7.32
N LYS A 112 -0.39 -6.66 -7.45
CA LYS A 112 -1.27 -6.39 -6.29
C LYS A 112 -1.56 -7.66 -5.48
N ARG A 113 -1.83 -8.77 -6.18
CA ARG A 113 -2.05 -10.09 -5.58
C ARG A 113 -0.79 -10.67 -4.95
N PHE A 114 0.37 -10.44 -5.55
CA PHE A 114 1.68 -10.84 -5.06
C PHE A 114 2.02 -10.11 -3.75
N LEU A 115 1.89 -8.78 -3.73
CA LEU A 115 2.13 -7.97 -2.53
C LEU A 115 1.20 -8.36 -1.38
N LYS A 116 -0.10 -8.53 -1.67
CA LYS A 116 -1.08 -8.93 -0.66
C LYS A 116 -0.78 -10.31 -0.07
N ARG A 117 -0.31 -11.25 -0.89
CA ARG A 117 0.05 -12.61 -0.43
C ARG A 117 1.31 -12.63 0.42
N ASN A 118 2.32 -11.86 0.02
CA ASN A 118 3.59 -11.71 0.75
C ASN A 118 3.51 -10.71 1.92
N ARG A 119 2.30 -10.24 2.27
CA ARG A 119 2.06 -9.28 3.36
C ARG A 119 2.91 -8.00 3.25
N LEU A 120 3.25 -7.62 2.03
CA LEU A 120 4.00 -6.40 1.76
C LEU A 120 3.02 -5.22 1.72
N THR A 121 3.20 -4.27 2.64
CA THR A 121 2.40 -3.03 2.65
C THR A 121 2.67 -2.24 1.38
N VAL A 122 1.60 -1.80 0.70
CA VAL A 122 1.68 -0.79 -0.35
C VAL A 122 1.81 0.55 0.34
N ARG A 123 3.00 1.17 0.29
CA ARG A 123 3.18 2.54 0.76
C ARG A 123 2.85 3.48 -0.40
N ARG A 124 1.90 4.39 -0.20
CA ARG A 124 1.66 5.48 -1.15
C ARG A 124 2.83 6.46 -1.01
N ILE A 125 3.48 6.78 -2.13
CA ILE A 125 4.55 7.79 -2.14
C ILE A 125 3.89 9.13 -1.85
N THR A 126 4.07 9.64 -0.64
CA THR A 126 3.73 11.01 -0.26
C THR A 126 5.00 11.66 0.23
N GLN A 127 5.10 13.00 0.19
CA GLN A 127 6.25 13.73 0.74
C GLN A 127 6.52 13.36 2.22
N LYS A 128 5.45 13.06 2.98
CA LYS A 128 5.50 12.55 4.35
C LYS A 128 6.02 11.10 4.45
N GLY A 129 5.75 10.26 3.45
CA GLY A 129 6.17 8.86 3.39
C GLY A 129 7.63 8.61 2.99
N ARG A 130 8.39 9.66 2.66
CA ARG A 130 9.83 9.60 2.35
C ARG A 130 10.73 9.84 3.58
N LYS A 131 10.20 10.28 4.71
CA LYS A 131 10.98 10.56 5.93
C LYS A 131 11.16 9.32 6.80
N LYS A 132 12.30 9.16 7.48
CA LYS A 132 12.49 8.07 8.46
C LYS A 132 11.63 8.34 9.70
N ARG A 133 11.38 7.29 10.50
CA ARG A 133 10.57 7.41 11.73
C ARG A 133 11.27 8.26 12.81
N SER A 134 12.60 8.22 12.86
CA SER A 134 13.44 9.13 13.67
C SER A 134 13.29 10.59 13.24
N ASP A 135 13.17 10.84 11.94
CA ASP A 135 13.05 12.20 11.38
C ASP A 135 11.62 12.77 11.56
N MET A 136 10.68 11.98 12.10
CA MET A 136 9.36 12.46 12.52
C MET A 136 9.35 12.93 13.97
N GLU A 137 10.26 12.46 14.83
CA GLU A 137 10.40 12.92 16.22
C GLU A 137 11.21 14.23 16.29
N ILE A 138 12.06 14.49 15.30
CA ILE A 138 12.77 15.76 15.09
C ILE A 138 11.98 16.66 14.13
N TRP A 139 10.71 16.93 14.42
CA TRP A 139 10.06 18.11 13.83
C TRP A 139 10.14 19.28 14.79
N GLN A 140 11.36 19.70 15.06
CA GLN A 140 11.61 21.13 15.21
C GLN A 140 11.88 21.67 13.81
N PRO A 141 11.26 22.78 13.39
CA PRO A 141 11.59 23.40 12.12
C PRO A 141 13.00 24.00 12.22
N SER A 142 14.02 23.17 11.98
CA SER A 142 15.41 23.60 11.78
C SER A 142 15.52 24.13 10.37
N VAL A 143 15.18 25.40 10.17
CA VAL A 143 15.30 26.02 8.86
C VAL A 143 15.71 27.47 9.04
N ASP A 144 17.02 27.67 9.01
CA ASP A 144 17.68 28.96 9.13
C ASP A 144 17.56 29.70 7.80
N GLY A 145 16.70 30.72 7.74
CA GLY A 145 16.57 31.62 6.60
C GLY A 145 15.25 32.39 6.58
N CYS A 146 15.31 33.65 6.15
CA CYS A 146 14.14 34.50 5.93
C CYS A 146 13.23 33.89 4.86
N ARG A 147 11.98 33.57 5.22
CA ARG A 147 11.00 32.95 4.31
C ARG A 147 9.95 33.97 3.92
N LEU A 148 9.68 34.15 2.63
CA LEU A 148 8.52 34.91 2.18
C LEU A 148 7.34 33.95 1.96
N LEU A 149 6.25 34.15 2.69
CA LEU A 149 4.99 33.42 2.54
C LEU A 149 3.93 34.35 1.95
N ILE A 150 3.46 34.02 0.76
CA ILE A 150 2.40 34.74 0.05
C ILE A 150 1.07 34.06 0.34
N LEU A 151 0.16 34.75 1.01
CA LEU A 151 -1.18 34.24 1.36
C LEU A 151 -2.28 35.09 0.72
N ASP A 152 -3.50 34.56 0.71
CA ASP A 152 -4.69 35.34 0.38
C ASP A 152 -5.05 36.29 1.54
N SER A 153 -5.81 37.33 1.21
CA SER A 153 -6.27 38.31 2.18
C SER A 153 -7.44 37.81 3.05
N LEU A 154 -7.58 36.49 3.24
CA LEU A 154 -8.62 35.94 4.10
C LEU A 154 -8.43 36.38 5.55
N LYS A 155 -9.56 36.61 6.24
CA LYS A 155 -9.58 37.06 7.64
C LYS A 155 -8.75 36.17 8.57
N VAL A 156 -8.81 34.84 8.35
CA VAL A 156 -8.05 33.85 9.12
C VAL A 156 -6.54 33.97 8.95
N ASN A 157 -6.07 34.39 7.76
CA ASN A 157 -4.65 34.54 7.45
C ASN A 157 -4.09 35.89 7.92
N ARG A 158 -4.96 36.87 8.18
CA ARG A 158 -4.58 38.18 8.73
C ARG A 158 -4.59 38.24 10.26
N MET A 159 -4.91 37.14 10.95
CA MET A 159 -4.98 37.11 12.40
C MET A 159 -3.61 37.39 13.05
N ALA A 160 -3.63 38.18 14.12
CA ALA A 160 -2.42 38.54 14.87
C ALA A 160 -1.71 37.31 15.47
N SER A 161 -2.47 36.30 15.91
CA SER A 161 -1.93 35.03 16.42
C SER A 161 -1.11 34.29 15.38
N LEU A 162 -1.58 34.26 14.13
CA LEU A 162 -0.90 33.61 13.02
C LEU A 162 0.38 34.38 12.63
N ARG A 163 0.31 35.72 12.60
CA ARG A 163 1.49 36.58 12.39
C ARG A 163 2.53 36.38 13.50
N ALA A 164 2.12 36.28 14.76
CA ALA A 164 3.02 36.07 15.88
C ALA A 164 3.75 34.71 15.80
N VAL A 165 3.05 33.64 15.42
CA VAL A 165 3.64 32.31 15.22
C VAL A 165 4.62 32.31 14.04
N LEU A 166 4.24 32.92 12.91
CA LEU A 166 5.11 32.96 11.72
C LEU A 166 6.32 33.90 11.88
N GLY A 167 6.17 34.97 12.66
CA GLY A 167 7.28 35.85 13.05
C GLY A 167 8.35 35.12 13.87
N LYS A 168 7.94 34.24 14.79
CA LYS A 168 8.87 33.36 15.54
C LYS A 168 9.65 32.40 14.64
N CYS A 169 9.14 32.12 13.44
CA CYS A 169 9.77 31.25 12.45
C CYS A 169 10.50 32.03 11.33
N CYS A 170 10.89 33.30 11.57
CA CYS A 170 11.59 34.15 10.60
C CYS A 170 10.90 34.21 9.22
N THR A 171 9.57 34.18 9.20
CA THR A 171 8.78 34.16 7.97
C THR A 171 8.09 35.51 7.76
N GLN A 172 8.46 36.22 6.69
CA GLN A 172 7.79 37.41 6.19
C GLN A 172 6.48 37.03 5.49
N LEU A 173 5.41 37.75 5.80
CA LEU A 173 4.09 37.55 5.21
C LEU A 173 3.80 38.63 4.17
N GLN A 174 3.41 38.21 2.97
CA GLN A 174 2.84 39.09 1.95
C GLN A 174 1.42 38.62 1.62
N PHE A 175 0.50 39.57 1.50
CA PHE A 175 -0.90 39.27 1.20
C PHE A 175 -1.23 39.74 -0.20
N VAL A 176 -1.83 38.86 -1.00
CA VAL A 176 -2.42 39.22 -2.29
C VAL A 176 -3.80 39.83 -2.02
N SER A 177 -4.07 41.00 -2.61
CA SER A 177 -5.35 41.69 -2.43
C SER A 177 -6.51 40.83 -2.90
N SER A 178 -7.65 41.01 -2.24
CA SER A 178 -8.90 40.35 -2.63
C SER A 178 -9.29 40.75 -4.06
N GLY A 179 -9.77 39.78 -4.84
CA GLY A 179 -10.23 40.01 -6.22
C GLY A 179 -9.19 39.77 -7.30
N ILE A 180 -7.89 39.78 -6.98
CA ILE A 180 -6.81 39.44 -7.94
C ILE A 180 -6.20 38.06 -7.70
N THR A 181 -6.77 37.24 -6.82
CA THR A 181 -6.22 35.95 -6.42
C THR A 181 -5.96 35.03 -7.61
N GLY A 182 -6.92 34.94 -8.55
CA GLY A 182 -6.78 34.15 -9.77
C GLY A 182 -5.78 34.67 -10.82
N LEU A 183 -5.17 35.84 -10.58
CA LEU A 183 -4.15 36.46 -11.45
C LEU A 183 -2.80 36.61 -10.75
N GLY A 184 -2.80 36.90 -9.46
CA GLY A 184 -1.64 37.27 -8.68
C GLY A 184 -1.19 36.22 -7.67
N GLN A 185 -1.97 35.17 -7.41
CA GLN A 185 -1.51 34.06 -6.56
C GLN A 185 -0.84 32.97 -7.39
N PRO A 186 0.46 32.70 -7.16
CA PRO A 186 1.19 31.68 -7.92
C PRO A 186 0.54 30.30 -7.83
N MET A 187 -0.05 29.96 -6.68
CA MET A 187 -0.76 28.69 -6.50
C MET A 187 -2.01 28.60 -7.38
N ASP A 188 -2.82 29.66 -7.43
CA ASP A 188 -4.04 29.65 -8.22
C ASP A 188 -3.75 29.65 -9.73
N VAL A 189 -2.77 30.43 -10.17
CA VAL A 189 -2.41 30.58 -11.59
C VAL A 189 -1.63 29.38 -12.12
N ALA A 190 -0.57 28.96 -11.43
CA ALA A 190 0.36 27.96 -11.96
C ALA A 190 -0.07 26.53 -11.63
N VAL A 191 -0.83 26.31 -10.56
CA VAL A 191 -1.19 24.97 -10.09
C VAL A 191 -2.68 24.72 -10.22
N MET A 192 -3.52 25.56 -9.60
CA MET A 192 -4.95 25.29 -9.53
C MET A 192 -5.66 25.49 -10.87
N LYS A 193 -5.26 26.46 -11.69
CA LYS A 193 -5.87 26.68 -13.01
C LYS A 193 -5.64 25.49 -13.95
N PRO A 194 -4.39 25.04 -14.24
CA PRO A 194 -4.19 23.84 -15.06
C PRO A 194 -4.85 22.59 -14.48
N PHE A 195 -4.90 22.48 -13.14
CA PHE A 195 -5.60 21.39 -12.47
C PHE A 195 -7.12 21.42 -12.72
N LYS A 196 -7.76 22.59 -12.59
CA LYS A 196 -9.19 22.77 -12.85
C LYS A 196 -9.52 22.57 -14.33
N ASP A 197 -8.69 23.08 -15.23
CA ASP A 197 -8.86 22.95 -16.68
C ASP A 197 -8.77 21.46 -17.13
N ALA A 198 -7.94 20.65 -16.44
CA ALA A 198 -7.83 19.22 -16.69
C ALA A 198 -9.04 18.40 -16.16
N PHE A 199 -9.86 18.98 -15.28
CA PHE A 199 -11.03 18.33 -14.67
C PHE A 199 -12.27 19.26 -14.70
N PRO A 200 -12.84 19.54 -15.89
CA PRO A 200 -13.88 20.55 -16.07
C PRO A 200 -15.22 20.27 -15.38
N TYR A 201 -15.38 19.13 -14.70
CA TYR A 201 -16.64 18.70 -14.06
C TYR A 201 -16.49 18.32 -12.59
N VAL A 202 -15.60 18.96 -11.84
CA VAL A 202 -15.67 18.93 -10.37
C VAL A 202 -16.00 20.32 -9.87
N CYS A 203 -17.27 20.70 -10.03
CA CYS A 203 -17.89 21.62 -9.08
C CYS A 203 -17.86 20.92 -7.72
N ILE A 204 -17.22 21.56 -6.74
CA ILE A 204 -17.48 21.31 -5.32
C ILE A 204 -18.76 22.05 -4.97
#